data_AF-A0A831JM58-F1
#
_entry.id   AF-A0A831JM58-F1
#
_cell.length_a   1.000
_cell.length_b   1.000
_cell.length_c   1.000
_cell.angle_alpha   90.00
_cell.angle_beta   90.00
_cell.angle_gamma   90.00
#
_symmetry.space_group_name_H-M   'P 1'
#
loop_
_entity.id
_entity.type
_entity.pdbx_description
1 polymer ?
#
loop_
_entity_poly.entity_id
_entity_poly.type
_entity_poly.pdbx_seq_one_letter_code
_entity_poly.pdbx_strand_id
1 'polypeptide(L)'
;LFVSLGITQGFTTVVLAHITFCTPYVVLSVLPRLKQMNPNLYEAALDLGATPMQALWKVIIPEIRPGMVSGFLLALTISIDDFAVTVFTIGNQGLETLSTYIYADARKGGLTPELRPLSAVIFVVILVLLIIINRRADKAKNK
;
A
#
# COMPACT_ATOMS: atom_id res chain seq x y z
N LEU A 1 10.85 -4.18 18.59
CA LEU A 1 9.57 -3.71 19.16
C LEU A 1 8.76 -4.86 19.78
N PHE A 2 8.18 -5.76 18.98
CA PHE A 2 7.32 -6.83 19.52
C PHE A 2 8.03 -7.79 20.50
N VAL A 3 9.26 -8.19 20.17
CA VAL A 3 10.10 -9.02 21.06
C VAL A 3 10.39 -8.29 22.39
N SER A 4 10.68 -7.00 22.33
CA SER A 4 10.95 -6.17 23.52
C SER A 4 9.69 -5.93 24.39
N LEU A 5 8.51 -5.98 23.78
CA LEU A 5 7.21 -5.83 24.46
C LEU A 5 6.60 -7.16 24.92
N GLY A 6 7.28 -8.30 24.68
CA GLY A 6 6.78 -9.62 25.03
C GLY A 6 5.54 -10.07 24.24
N ILE A 7 5.25 -9.44 23.10
CA ILE A 7 4.09 -9.75 22.28
C ILE A 7 4.40 -11.00 21.44
N THR A 8 3.49 -11.97 21.45
CA THR A 8 3.60 -13.17 20.60
C THR A 8 3.56 -12.78 19.14
N GLN A 9 4.61 -13.15 18.41
CA GLN A 9 4.74 -12.90 16.98
C GLN A 9 3.81 -13.82 16.19
N GLY A 10 3.20 -13.28 15.14
CA GLY A 10 2.22 -13.96 14.33
C GLY A 10 1.61 -13.07 13.25
N PHE A 11 0.46 -13.48 12.73
CA PHE A 11 -0.25 -12.73 11.67
C PHE A 11 -0.54 -11.28 12.09
N THR A 12 -0.98 -11.07 13.33
CA THR A 12 -1.36 -9.75 13.84
C THR A 12 -0.17 -8.79 13.93
N THR A 13 1.01 -9.28 14.36
CA THR A 13 2.22 -8.46 14.44
C THR A 13 2.75 -8.10 13.05
N VAL A 14 2.63 -9.01 12.08
CA VAL A 14 2.95 -8.75 10.66
C VAL A 14 2.05 -7.65 10.10
N VAL A 15 0.73 -7.76 10.30
CA VAL A 15 -0.25 -6.76 9.83
C VAL A 15 0.00 -5.39 10.45
N LEU A 16 0.20 -5.33 11.77
CA LEU A 16 0.48 -4.07 12.46
C LEU A 16 1.78 -3.44 11.96
N ALA A 17 2.83 -4.23 11.76
CA ALA A 17 4.09 -3.74 11.22
C ALA A 17 3.94 -3.19 9.80
N HIS A 18 3.18 -3.88 8.93
CA HIS A 18 2.90 -3.42 7.57
C HIS A 18 2.09 -2.12 7.57
N ILE A 19 1.09 -1.99 8.43
CA ILE A 19 0.31 -0.75 8.57
C ILE A 19 1.24 0.40 8.94
N THR A 20 2.06 0.24 9.98
CA THR A 20 2.98 1.30 10.41
C THR A 20 4.01 1.65 9.34
N PHE A 21 4.53 0.65 8.61
CA PHE A 21 5.51 0.86 7.55
C PHE A 21 4.92 1.50 6.30
N CYS A 22 3.71 1.13 5.89
CA CYS A 22 3.07 1.64 4.67
C CYS A 22 2.44 3.03 4.87
N THR A 23 2.00 3.36 6.08
CA THR A 23 1.34 4.65 6.40
C THR A 23 2.07 5.88 5.87
N PRO A 24 3.39 6.09 6.13
CA PRO A 24 4.08 7.29 5.65
C PRO A 24 4.05 7.40 4.12
N TYR A 25 4.13 6.29 3.40
CA TYR A 25 4.09 6.30 1.93
C TYR A 25 2.71 6.66 1.38
N VAL A 26 1.64 6.19 2.03
CA VAL A 26 0.26 6.61 1.69
C VAL A 26 0.10 8.11 1.95
N VAL A 27 0.61 8.61 3.08
CA VAL A 27 0.57 10.04 3.43
C VAL A 27 1.29 10.87 2.36
N LEU A 28 2.47 10.45 1.90
CA LEU A 28 3.21 11.14 0.84
C LEU A 28 2.45 11.17 -0.50
N SER A 29 1.55 10.22 -0.74
CA SER A 29 0.71 10.18 -1.95
C SER A 29 -0.55 11.04 -1.82
N VAL A 30 -1.17 11.08 -0.64
CA VAL A 30 -2.44 11.78 -0.39
C VAL A 30 -2.23 13.26 -0.06
N LEU A 31 -1.21 13.60 0.72
CA LEU A 31 -0.97 14.96 1.21
C LEU A 31 -0.82 16.00 0.09
N PRO A 32 -0.12 15.74 -1.04
CA PRO A 32 -0.05 16.68 -2.15
C PRO A 32 -1.43 16.99 -2.76
N ARG A 33 -2.30 15.98 -2.86
CA ARG A 33 -3.67 16.17 -3.37
C ARG A 33 -4.52 16.98 -2.41
N LEU A 34 -4.39 16.73 -1.11
CA LEU A 34 -5.08 17.53 -0.10
C LEU A 34 -4.63 19.00 -0.13
N LYS A 35 -3.33 19.26 -0.31
CA LYS A 35 -2.78 20.63 -0.40
C LYS A 35 -3.14 21.37 -1.70
N GLN A 36 -3.39 20.65 -2.78
CA GLN A 36 -3.81 21.21 -4.07
C GLN A 36 -5.32 21.49 -4.14
N MET A 37 -6.11 20.90 -3.22
CA MET A 37 -7.54 21.12 -3.13
C MET A 37 -7.86 22.59 -2.83
N ASN A 38 -8.90 23.12 -3.48
CA ASN A 38 -9.38 24.47 -3.17
C ASN A 38 -9.91 24.51 -1.72
N PRO A 39 -9.33 25.33 -0.82
CA PRO A 39 -9.74 25.38 0.58
C PRO A 39 -11.19 25.82 0.76
N ASN A 40 -11.77 26.54 -0.20
CA ASN A 40 -13.14 27.04 -0.12
C ASN A 40 -14.19 25.95 -0.38
N LEU A 41 -13.82 24.77 -0.89
CA LEU A 41 -14.78 23.69 -1.16
C LEU A 41 -15.47 23.19 0.11
N TYR A 42 -14.75 23.16 1.23
CA TYR A 42 -15.31 22.75 2.51
C TYR A 42 -16.32 23.76 3.04
N GLU A 43 -15.94 25.05 3.06
CA GLU A 43 -16.83 26.13 3.53
C GLU A 43 -18.07 26.26 2.62
N ALA A 44 -17.90 26.17 1.30
CA ALA A 44 -19.02 26.21 0.36
C ALA A 44 -20.02 25.06 0.57
N ALA A 45 -19.54 23.88 0.99
CA ALA A 45 -20.42 22.77 1.31
C ALA A 45 -21.25 23.06 2.58
N LEU A 46 -20.64 23.67 3.59
CA LEU A 46 -21.32 24.10 4.81
C LEU A 46 -22.35 25.21 4.54
N ASP A 47 -22.00 26.18 3.69
CA ASP A 47 -22.89 27.28 3.28
C ASP A 47 -24.14 26.78 2.55
N LEU A 48 -24.00 25.70 1.78
CA LEU A 48 -25.12 25.00 1.13
C LEU A 48 -25.94 24.11 2.08
N GLY A 49 -25.64 24.12 3.38
CA GLY A 49 -26.35 23.39 4.43
C GLY A 49 -25.85 21.96 4.66
N ALA A 50 -24.69 21.56 4.12
CA ALA A 50 -24.12 20.26 4.44
C ALA A 50 -23.59 20.24 5.88
N THR A 51 -23.74 19.12 6.58
CA THR A 51 -23.06 18.94 7.87
C THR A 51 -21.56 18.66 7.66
N PRO A 52 -20.68 18.90 8.65
CA PRO A 52 -19.24 18.65 8.51
C PRO A 52 -18.90 17.23 8.05
N MET A 53 -19.66 16.24 8.54
CA MET A 53 -19.52 14.85 8.10
C MET A 53 -19.95 14.67 6.64
N GLN A 54 -21.04 15.30 6.21
CA GLN A 54 -21.45 15.28 4.81
C GLN A 54 -20.43 15.96 3.90
N ALA A 55 -19.87 17.11 4.30
CA ALA A 55 -18.82 17.81 3.55
C ALA A 55 -17.57 16.93 3.40
N LEU A 56 -17.16 16.22 4.47
CA LEU A 56 -16.05 15.27 4.41
C LEU A 56 -16.32 14.14 3.39
N TRP A 57 -17.43 13.42 3.52
CA TRP A 57 -17.70 12.22 2.71
C TRP A 57 -18.13 12.53 1.27
N LYS A 58 -18.81 13.65 1.03
CA LYS A 58 -19.37 14.01 -0.27
C LYS A 58 -18.54 15.01 -1.06
N VAL A 59 -17.64 15.77 -0.43
CA VAL A 59 -16.83 16.79 -1.10
C VAL A 59 -15.35 16.46 -0.97
N ILE A 60 -14.82 16.40 0.25
CA ILE A 60 -13.37 16.20 0.46
C ILE A 60 -12.90 14.83 -0.03
N ILE A 61 -13.52 13.74 0.45
CA ILE A 61 -13.09 12.38 0.10
C ILE A 61 -13.10 12.17 -1.43
N PRO A 62 -14.19 12.48 -2.16
CA PRO A 62 -14.22 12.35 -3.62
C PRO A 62 -13.12 13.12 -4.34
N GLU A 63 -12.78 14.31 -3.85
CA GLU A 63 -11.76 15.17 -4.45
C GLU A 63 -10.34 14.58 -4.27
N ILE A 64 -10.04 14.01 -3.10
CA ILE A 64 -8.75 13.37 -2.83
C ILE A 64 -8.67 11.90 -3.24
N ARG A 65 -9.77 11.27 -3.70
CA ARG A 65 -9.82 9.87 -4.18
C ARG A 65 -8.67 9.49 -5.12
N PRO A 66 -8.30 10.25 -6.17
CA PRO A 66 -7.18 9.87 -7.03
C PRO A 66 -5.85 9.77 -6.27
N GLY A 67 -5.64 10.61 -5.25
CA GLY A 67 -4.49 10.52 -4.34
C GLY A 67 -4.56 9.27 -3.45
N MET A 68 -5.73 8.97 -2.89
CA MET A 68 -5.95 7.77 -2.08
C MET A 68 -5.72 6.49 -2.88
N VAL A 69 -6.20 6.42 -4.12
CA VAL A 69 -5.99 5.26 -5.02
C VAL A 69 -4.51 5.09 -5.32
N SER A 70 -3.79 6.19 -5.60
CA SER A 70 -2.35 6.14 -5.84
C SER A 70 -1.58 5.66 -4.62
N GLY A 71 -1.92 6.19 -3.43
CA GLY A 71 -1.32 5.77 -2.16
C GLY A 71 -1.63 4.32 -1.81
N PHE A 72 -2.85 3.86 -2.04
CA PHE A 72 -3.25 2.47 -1.85
C PHE A 72 -2.44 1.51 -2.73
N LEU A 73 -2.30 1.83 -4.02
CA LEU A 73 -1.54 1.00 -4.95
C LEU A 73 -0.05 0.95 -4.60
N LEU A 74 0.50 2.08 -4.15
CA LEU A 74 1.88 2.15 -3.71
C LEU A 74 2.09 1.32 -2.44
N ALA A 75 1.20 1.45 -1.44
CA ALA A 75 1.25 0.63 -0.22
C ALA A 75 1.10 -0.87 -0.52
N LEU A 76 0.22 -1.23 -1.47
CA LEU A 76 0.06 -2.62 -1.92
C LEU A 76 1.34 -3.14 -2.56
N THR A 77 1.99 -2.33 -3.41
CA THR A 77 3.25 -2.68 -4.07
C THR A 77 4.36 -2.93 -3.04
N ILE A 78 4.49 -2.04 -2.05
CA ILE A 78 5.46 -2.19 -0.96
C ILE A 78 5.16 -3.44 -0.13
N SER A 79 3.90 -3.67 0.20
CA SER A 79 3.48 -4.82 1.02
C SER A 79 3.73 -6.17 0.34
N ILE A 80 3.51 -6.26 -0.98
CA ILE A 80 3.73 -7.51 -1.74
C ILE A 80 5.22 -7.88 -1.80
N ASP A 81 6.10 -6.88 -1.91
CA ASP A 81 7.55 -7.08 -2.01
C ASP A 81 8.24 -7.20 -0.64
N ASP A 82 7.54 -6.88 0.45
CA ASP A 82 8.18 -6.83 1.76
C ASP A 82 8.52 -8.22 2.32
N PHE A 83 9.82 -8.53 2.24
CA PHE A 83 10.43 -9.66 2.90
C PHE A 83 10.92 -9.30 4.32
N ALA A 84 11.50 -8.12 4.47
CA ALA A 84 12.26 -7.75 5.67
C ALA A 84 11.35 -7.57 6.89
N VAL A 85 10.29 -6.76 6.78
CA VAL A 85 9.35 -6.55 7.88
C VAL A 85 8.66 -7.87 8.22
N THR A 86 8.27 -8.65 7.21
CA THR A 86 7.67 -9.98 7.42
C THR A 86 8.58 -10.91 8.23
N VAL A 87 9.82 -11.17 7.81
CA VAL A 87 10.74 -12.10 8.53
C VAL A 87 10.99 -11.69 9.98
N PHE A 88 11.11 -10.39 10.26
CA PHE A 88 11.36 -9.93 11.62
C PHE A 88 10.12 -9.88 12.51
N THR A 89 8.91 -10.03 11.94
CA THR A 89 7.64 -9.88 12.69
C THR A 89 6.81 -11.16 12.77
N ILE A 90 7.12 -12.16 11.95
CA ILE A 90 6.36 -13.42 11.81
C ILE A 90 6.65 -14.44 12.92
N GLY A 91 7.84 -14.38 13.53
CA GLY A 91 8.28 -15.32 14.56
C GLY A 91 8.22 -16.77 14.11
N ASN A 92 7.74 -17.65 14.99
CA ASN A 92 7.68 -19.11 14.76
C ASN A 92 6.37 -19.59 14.10
N GLN A 93 5.47 -18.69 13.68
CA GLN A 93 4.13 -19.09 13.21
C GLN A 93 4.07 -19.61 11.77
N GLY A 94 5.21 -19.76 11.07
CA GLY A 94 5.24 -20.46 9.78
C GLY A 94 4.37 -19.86 8.68
N LEU A 95 4.08 -18.55 8.74
CA LEU A 95 3.35 -17.87 7.69
C LEU A 95 4.25 -17.73 6.46
N GLU A 96 3.99 -18.49 5.41
CA GLU A 96 4.77 -18.39 4.18
C GLU A 96 4.12 -17.35 3.26
N THR A 97 4.75 -16.17 3.17
CA THR A 97 4.49 -15.24 2.07
C THR A 97 5.31 -15.68 0.87
N LEU A 98 4.94 -15.21 -0.32
CA LEU A 98 5.72 -15.48 -1.53
C LEU A 98 7.20 -15.08 -1.36
N SER A 99 7.45 -13.93 -0.71
CA SER A 99 8.78 -13.41 -0.45
C SER A 99 9.57 -14.27 0.54
N THR A 100 8.95 -14.73 1.64
CA THR A 100 9.63 -15.61 2.61
C THR A 100 9.86 -17.02 2.06
N TYR A 101 8.93 -17.52 1.23
CA TYR A 101 9.06 -18.81 0.55
C TYR A 101 10.24 -18.81 -0.44
N ILE A 102 10.35 -17.80 -1.30
CA ILE A 102 11.47 -17.67 -2.25
C ILE A 102 12.81 -17.60 -1.52
N TYR A 103 12.88 -16.85 -0.41
CA TYR A 103 14.09 -16.76 0.39
C TYR A 103 14.46 -18.09 1.06
N ALA A 104 13.47 -18.78 1.65
CA ALA A 104 13.68 -20.08 2.28
C ALA A 104 14.16 -21.14 1.27
N ASP A 105 13.59 -21.16 0.06
CA ASP A 105 13.99 -22.03 -1.04
C ASP A 105 15.42 -21.72 -1.53
N ALA A 106 15.72 -20.43 -1.76
CA ALA A 106 17.05 -19.98 -2.17
C ALA A 106 18.13 -20.39 -1.14
N ARG A 107 17.82 -20.35 0.15
CA ARG A 107 18.74 -20.74 1.24
C ARG A 107 18.90 -22.26 1.39
N LYS A 108 17.93 -23.06 0.94
CA LYS A 108 17.97 -24.54 0.99
C LYS A 108 18.81 -25.17 -0.12
N GLY A 109 19.41 -24.38 -1.01
CA GLY A 109 20.41 -24.86 -1.97
C GLY A 109 19.96 -24.93 -3.43
N GLY A 110 18.81 -24.34 -3.78
CA GLY A 110 18.52 -24.10 -5.18
C GLY A 110 17.12 -23.58 -5.41
N LEU A 111 17.04 -22.41 -6.06
CA LEU A 111 15.85 -21.91 -6.74
C LEU A 111 15.27 -23.05 -7.57
N THR A 112 14.25 -23.73 -7.03
CA THR A 112 13.54 -24.79 -7.71
C THR A 112 13.19 -24.29 -9.13
N PRO A 113 13.34 -25.11 -10.18
CA PRO A 113 13.08 -24.67 -11.56
C PRO A 113 11.68 -24.03 -11.73
N GLU A 114 10.75 -24.38 -10.86
CA GLU A 114 9.36 -23.88 -10.77
C GLU A 114 9.25 -22.43 -10.29
N LEU A 115 10.14 -21.95 -9.42
CA LEU A 115 10.09 -20.59 -8.87
C LEU A 115 10.56 -19.50 -9.85
N ARG A 116 11.48 -19.83 -10.77
CA ARG A 116 12.08 -18.86 -11.70
C ARG A 116 11.08 -18.30 -12.71
N PRO A 117 10.21 -19.12 -13.34
CA PRO A 117 9.14 -18.61 -14.20
C PRO A 117 8.07 -17.85 -13.43
N LEU A 118 7.73 -18.31 -12.22
CA LEU A 118 6.71 -17.67 -11.39
C LEU A 118 7.10 -16.23 -11.02
N SER A 119 8.36 -16.02 -10.59
CA SER A 119 8.85 -14.68 -10.27
C SER A 119 8.89 -13.76 -11.49
N ALA A 120 9.28 -14.28 -12.66
CA ALA A 120 9.24 -13.52 -13.92
C ALA A 120 7.81 -13.12 -14.32
N VAL A 121 6.84 -14.02 -14.21
CA VAL A 121 5.42 -13.73 -14.50
C VAL A 121 4.89 -12.65 -13.56
N ILE A 122 5.17 -12.75 -12.27
CA ILE A 122 4.72 -11.77 -11.27
C ILE A 122 5.34 -10.39 -11.55
N PHE A 123 6.63 -10.34 -11.87
CA PHE A 123 7.31 -9.11 -12.26
C PHE A 123 6.65 -8.45 -13.48
N VAL A 124 6.37 -9.22 -14.54
CA VAL A 124 5.70 -8.71 -15.75
C VAL A 124 4.29 -8.20 -15.43
N VAL A 125 3.51 -8.93 -14.62
CA VAL A 125 2.15 -8.51 -14.24
C VAL A 125 2.17 -7.18 -13.49
N ILE A 126 3.05 -7.03 -12.50
CA ILE A 126 3.18 -5.77 -11.74
C ILE A 126 3.62 -4.63 -12.65
N LEU A 127 4.58 -4.87 -13.54
CA LEU A 127 5.07 -3.87 -14.49
C LEU A 127 3.96 -3.39 -15.45
N VAL A 128 3.15 -4.32 -15.99
CA VAL A 128 2.01 -3.98 -16.85
C VAL A 128 0.96 -3.19 -16.09
N LEU A 129 0.61 -3.58 -14.86
CA LEU A 129 -0.33 -2.84 -14.03
C LEU A 129 0.15 -1.41 -13.77
N LEU A 130 1.42 -1.23 -13.40
CA LEU A 130 2.01 0.09 -13.17
C LEU A 130 1.97 0.96 -14.43
N ILE A 131 2.28 0.40 -15.60
CA ILE A 131 2.19 1.14 -16.87
C ILE A 131 0.75 1.57 -17.14
N ILE A 132 -0.23 0.69 -16.95
CA ILE A 132 -1.65 1.01 -17.17
C ILE A 132 -2.10 2.14 -16.23
N ILE A 133 -1.75 2.04 -14.95
CA ILE A 133 -2.11 3.04 -13.93
C ILE A 133 -1.46 4.38 -14.25
N ASN A 134 -0.15 4.39 -14.53
CA ASN A 134 0.59 5.62 -14.82
C ASN A 134 0.03 6.31 -16.08
N ARG A 135 -0.24 5.55 -17.13
CA ARG A 135 -0.85 6.10 -18.36
C ARG A 135 -2.27 6.64 -18.13
N ARG A 136 -3.05 6.05 -17.21
CA ARG A 136 -4.37 6.58 -16.82
C ARG A 136 -4.24 7.86 -15.98
N ALA A 137 -3.27 7.91 -15.08
CA ALA A 137 -2.98 9.09 -14.27
C ALA A 137 -2.52 10.28 -15.12
N ASP A 138 -1.65 10.06 -16.10
CA ASP A 138 -1.20 11.11 -17.04
C ASP A 138 -2.36 11.63 -17.91
N LYS A 139 -3.21 10.74 -18.43
CA LYS A 139 -4.39 11.14 -19.19
C LYS A 139 -5.40 11.95 -18.37
N ALA A 140 -5.49 11.71 -17.07
CA ALA A 140 -6.35 12.48 -16.17
C ALA A 140 -5.77 13.84 -15.78
N LYS A 141 -4.46 14.05 -15.98
CA LYS A 141 -3.76 15.32 -15.71
C LYS A 141 -3.74 16.25 -16.93
N ASN A 142 -3.86 15.69 -18.14
CA ASN A 142 -3.89 16.41 -19.43
C ASN A 142 -5.31 16.72 -19.95
N LYS A 143 -6.34 16.55 -19.12
CA LYS A 143 -7.71 17.03 -19.35
C LYS A 143 -8.02 18.11 -18.34
#